data_AF-A0A099ZLI5-F1
#
_entry.id   AF-A0A099ZLI5-F1
#
_cell.length_a   1.000
_cell.length_b   1.000
_cell.length_c   1.000
_cell.angle_alpha   90.00
_cell.angle_beta   90.00
_cell.angle_gamma   90.00
#
_symmetry.space_group_name_H-M   'P 1'
#
loop_
_entity.id
_entity.type
_entity.pdbx_description
1 polymer ?
#
loop_
_entity_poly.entity_id
_entity_poly.type
_entity_poly.pdbx_seq_one_letter_code
_entity_poly.pdbx_strand_id
1 'polypeptide(L)'
;DAAQPDDQAILERKMRSVQDLLQLFYLTGLSGKQTKHGVCFCISTAFEGTYLDSFHLDLATKPRVQIRRHSVPVFIPLEQLARKHLQTDIRRFLSALSDHLNAYVGRRYQADQLQERFSGHLEGTLQRNSLCNVLVFRYNTSGQEETFPFSARLLYGDPCRSLPTEAVVSCAPGAAASLAERTAAHSDAFRRLPLHRALEVLSSPRES
;
A
#
# COMPACT_ATOMS: atom_id res chain seq x y z
N ASP A 1 40.78 35.09 26.44
CA ASP A 1 39.81 34.38 27.28
C ASP A 1 38.78 33.76 26.36
N ALA A 2 38.91 32.47 26.06
CA ALA A 2 38.04 31.77 25.11
C ALA A 2 37.12 30.87 25.93
N ALA A 3 35.85 31.25 26.03
CA ALA A 3 34.82 30.49 26.72
C ALA A 3 34.79 29.06 26.15
N GLN A 4 35.14 28.08 26.97
CA GLN A 4 34.97 26.67 26.61
C GLN A 4 33.49 26.42 26.38
N PRO A 5 33.10 25.77 25.27
CA PRO A 5 31.72 25.40 25.05
C PRO A 5 31.28 24.45 26.17
N ASP A 6 30.14 24.75 26.79
CA ASP A 6 29.53 23.92 27.83
C ASP A 6 29.30 22.50 27.30
N ASP A 7 29.97 21.52 27.91
CA ASP A 7 29.93 20.11 27.51
C ASP A 7 28.49 19.57 27.45
N GLN A 8 27.60 20.12 28.28
CA GLN A 8 26.18 19.80 28.30
C GLN A 8 25.48 20.26 27.02
N ALA A 9 25.76 21.48 26.55
CA ALA A 9 25.21 22.01 25.30
C ALA A 9 25.71 21.21 24.07
N ILE A 10 26.95 20.73 24.10
CA ILE A 10 27.50 19.85 23.04
C ILE A 10 26.76 18.50 23.03
N LEU A 11 26.53 17.91 24.20
CA LEU A 11 25.83 16.63 24.33
C LEU A 11 24.38 16.74 23.84
N GLU A 12 23.65 17.78 24.26
CA GLU A 12 22.27 18.02 23.84
C GLU A 12 22.17 18.19 22.32
N ARG A 13 23.10 18.94 21.70
CA ARG A 13 23.13 19.11 20.25
C ARG A 13 23.40 17.79 19.53
N LYS A 14 24.30 16.95 20.04
CA LYS A 14 24.57 15.61 19.49
C LYS A 14 23.35 14.70 19.63
N MET A 15 22.67 14.71 20.78
CA MET A 15 21.46 13.93 21.01
C MET A 15 20.34 14.32 20.05
N ARG A 16 20.10 15.63 19.88
CA ARG A 16 19.12 16.14 18.92
C ARG A 16 19.46 15.72 17.49
N SER A 17 20.72 15.84 17.09
CA SER A 17 21.16 15.41 15.75
C SER A 17 20.92 13.92 15.50
N VAL A 18 21.14 13.06 16.50
CA VAL A 18 20.84 11.62 16.39
C VAL A 18 19.34 11.36 16.32
N GLN A 19 18.53 12.09 17.09
CA GLN A 19 17.06 11.98 17.04
C GLN A 19 16.51 12.41 15.68
N ASP A 20 16.98 13.53 15.14
CA ASP A 20 16.59 14.03 13.82
C ASP A 20 16.97 13.02 12.73
N LEU A 21 18.18 12.43 12.83
CA LEU A 21 18.63 11.40 11.90
C LEU A 21 17.76 10.13 11.99
N LEU A 22 17.39 9.71 13.20
CA LEU A 22 16.46 8.60 13.41
C LEU A 22 15.10 8.89 12.81
N GLN A 23 14.55 10.10 13.00
CA GLN A 23 13.28 10.52 12.39
C GLN A 23 13.36 10.48 10.86
N LEU A 24 14.45 10.95 10.26
CA LEU A 24 14.68 10.85 8.81
C LEU A 24 14.72 9.40 8.34
N PHE A 25 15.34 8.48 9.09
CA PHE A 25 15.34 7.06 8.76
C PHE A 25 13.95 6.42 8.88
N TYR A 26 13.14 6.82 9.86
CA TYR A 26 11.74 6.38 9.94
C TYR A 26 10.95 6.76 8.69
N LEU A 27 11.29 7.87 8.01
CA LEU A 27 10.66 8.27 6.75
C LEU A 27 10.87 7.26 5.61
N THR A 28 11.87 6.37 5.72
CA THR A 28 12.09 5.29 4.75
C THR A 28 11.14 4.11 4.93
N GLY A 29 10.34 4.10 6.02
CA GLY A 29 9.50 2.97 6.40
C GLY A 29 10.29 1.76 6.93
N LEU A 30 11.60 1.88 7.13
CA LEU A 30 12.45 0.82 7.66
C LEU A 30 13.18 1.30 8.91
N SER A 31 13.05 0.55 10.00
CA SER A 31 13.87 0.73 11.19
C SER A 31 14.39 -0.61 11.70
N GLY A 32 15.46 -0.57 12.51
CA GLY A 32 16.11 -1.77 13.00
C GLY A 32 16.57 -1.60 14.45
N LYS A 33 16.42 -2.65 15.25
CA LYS A 33 16.97 -2.74 16.61
C LYS A 33 17.84 -3.99 16.75
N GLN A 34 18.95 -3.86 17.46
CA GLN A 34 19.81 -5.00 17.75
C GLN A 34 19.11 -5.95 18.72
N THR A 35 19.27 -7.25 18.53
CA THR A 35 18.76 -8.30 19.42
C THR A 35 19.90 -9.19 19.90
N LYS A 36 19.64 -10.03 20.92
CA LYS A 36 20.63 -10.99 21.44
C LYS A 36 21.22 -11.91 20.35
N HIS A 37 20.48 -12.14 19.27
CA HIS A 37 20.85 -13.10 18.21
C HIS A 37 21.16 -12.44 16.86
N GLY A 38 20.93 -11.12 16.72
CA GLY A 38 21.11 -10.41 15.47
C GLY A 38 20.39 -9.07 15.45
N VAL A 39 19.39 -8.94 14.59
CA VAL A 39 18.66 -7.69 14.34
C VAL A 39 17.18 -7.94 14.10
N CYS A 40 16.33 -7.07 14.63
CA CYS A 40 14.90 -7.06 14.38
C CYS A 40 14.55 -5.81 13.57
N PHE A 41 14.02 -6.00 12.37
CA PHE A 41 13.54 -4.94 11.51
C PHE A 41 12.05 -4.67 11.77
N CYS A 42 11.68 -3.40 11.75
CA CYS A 42 10.30 -2.94 11.62
C CYS A 42 10.13 -2.32 10.23
N ILE A 43 9.15 -2.81 9.48
CA ILE A 43 8.81 -2.39 8.12
C ILE A 43 7.43 -1.72 8.20
N SER A 44 7.43 -0.40 8.24
CA SER A 44 6.24 0.43 8.18
C SER A 44 5.81 0.61 6.73
N THR A 45 4.54 0.36 6.47
CA THR A 45 3.92 0.55 5.16
C THR A 45 3.27 1.92 5.07
N ALA A 46 3.20 2.46 3.86
CA ALA A 46 2.55 3.73 3.60
C ALA A 46 1.81 3.69 2.26
N PHE A 47 0.75 4.48 2.17
CA PHE A 47 0.02 4.71 0.93
C PHE A 47 -0.38 6.19 0.85
N GLU A 48 -0.07 6.84 -0.27
CA GLU A 48 -0.33 8.27 -0.50
C GLU A 48 0.07 9.21 0.66
N GLY A 49 1.26 8.98 1.23
CA GLY A 49 1.79 9.82 2.31
C GLY A 49 1.24 9.50 3.71
N THR A 50 0.34 8.53 3.84
CA THR A 50 -0.19 8.07 5.12
C THR A 50 0.49 6.77 5.54
N TYR A 51 1.04 6.73 6.76
CA TYR A 51 1.52 5.49 7.37
C TYR A 51 0.36 4.59 7.77
N LEU A 52 0.50 3.30 7.50
CA LEU A 52 -0.51 2.28 7.74
C LEU A 52 0.05 1.26 8.73
N ASP A 53 0.12 -0.02 8.35
CA ASP A 53 0.58 -1.08 9.23
C ASP A 53 2.10 -1.15 9.34
N SER A 54 2.58 -1.83 10.39
CA SER A 54 3.99 -2.15 10.57
C SER A 54 4.20 -3.65 10.78
N PHE A 55 5.22 -4.19 10.10
CA PHE A 55 5.57 -5.62 10.14
C PHE A 55 6.95 -5.81 10.75
N HIS A 56 7.11 -6.89 11.51
CA HIS A 56 8.35 -7.18 12.22
C HIS A 56 9.06 -8.38 11.59
N LEU A 57 10.39 -8.32 11.53
CA LEU A 57 11.24 -9.38 11.03
C LEU A 57 12.49 -9.54 11.92
N ASP A 58 12.56 -10.62 12.70
CA ASP A 58 13.73 -10.96 13.53
C ASP A 58 14.69 -11.87 12.76
N LEU A 59 15.94 -11.44 12.62
CA LEU A 59 17.01 -12.16 11.94
C LEU A 59 18.11 -12.55 12.94
N ALA A 60 18.49 -13.82 12.94
CA ALA A 60 19.79 -14.25 13.46
C ALA A 60 20.87 -13.89 12.44
N THR A 61 22.04 -13.40 12.88
CA THR A 61 23.15 -13.04 11.99
C THR A 61 24.32 -14.02 12.00
N LYS A 62 24.37 -14.95 12.97
CA LYS A 62 25.43 -15.94 13.13
C LYS A 62 24.84 -17.36 13.29
N PRO A 63 25.46 -18.40 12.69
CA PRO A 63 26.61 -18.37 11.77
C PRO A 63 26.24 -17.93 10.34
N ARG A 64 24.95 -17.91 10.00
CA ARG A 64 24.39 -17.40 8.74
C ARG A 64 23.13 -16.58 9.04
N VAL A 65 22.75 -15.71 8.11
CA VAL A 65 21.54 -14.90 8.29
C VAL A 65 20.30 -15.79 8.19
N GLN A 66 19.44 -15.81 9.21
CA GLN A 66 18.25 -16.67 9.24
C GLN A 66 17.05 -15.92 9.81
N ILE A 67 15.88 -16.10 9.20
CA ILE A 67 14.61 -15.58 9.73
C ILE A 67 14.22 -16.42 10.94
N ARG A 68 14.09 -15.80 12.11
CA ARG A 68 13.69 -16.47 13.35
C ARG A 68 12.20 -16.33 13.63
N ARG A 69 11.68 -15.11 13.47
CA ARG A 69 10.29 -14.74 13.73
C ARG A 69 9.89 -13.60 12.80
N HIS A 70 8.63 -13.58 12.39
CA HIS A 70 8.08 -12.47 11.62
C HIS A 70 6.58 -12.32 11.85
N SER A 71 6.05 -11.14 11.52
CA SER A 71 4.60 -10.90 11.42
C SER A 71 4.13 -10.76 9.97
N VAL A 72 4.99 -11.09 8.99
CA VAL A 72 4.66 -11.05 7.56
C VAL A 72 3.51 -12.01 7.25
N PRO A 73 2.46 -11.59 6.50
CA PRO A 73 1.35 -12.47 6.14
C PRO A 73 1.78 -13.67 5.28
N VAL A 74 1.14 -14.82 5.50
CA VAL A 74 1.50 -16.12 4.90
C VAL A 74 1.47 -16.17 3.37
N PHE A 75 0.73 -15.27 2.74
CA PHE A 75 0.61 -15.20 1.28
C PHE A 75 1.70 -14.33 0.62
N ILE A 76 2.52 -13.64 1.41
CA ILE A 76 3.71 -12.92 0.93
C ILE A 76 4.83 -13.96 0.77
N PRO A 77 5.55 -14.02 -0.37
CA PRO A 77 6.49 -15.09 -0.67
C PRO A 77 7.84 -14.91 0.06
N LEU A 78 7.81 -14.82 1.39
CA LEU A 78 8.95 -14.49 2.24
C LEU A 78 10.10 -15.47 2.07
N GLU A 79 9.83 -16.78 2.05
CA GLU A 79 10.84 -17.82 1.89
C GLU A 79 11.52 -17.75 0.53
N GLN A 80 10.77 -17.42 -0.53
CA GLN A 80 11.32 -17.27 -1.88
C GLN A 80 12.23 -16.04 -1.96
N LEU A 81 11.78 -14.90 -1.41
CA LEU A 81 12.59 -13.68 -1.30
C LEU A 81 13.87 -13.94 -0.49
N ALA A 82 13.74 -14.66 0.63
CA ALA A 82 14.87 -14.98 1.50
C ALA A 82 15.91 -15.85 0.79
N ARG A 83 15.48 -16.92 0.11
CA ARG A 83 16.38 -17.78 -0.68
C ARG A 83 17.12 -17.01 -1.76
N LYS A 84 16.47 -16.05 -2.39
CA LYS A 84 17.02 -15.29 -3.52
C LYS A 84 18.01 -14.19 -3.10
N HIS A 85 17.78 -13.56 -1.94
CA HIS A 85 18.47 -12.31 -1.60
C HIS A 85 19.06 -12.27 -0.19
N LEU A 86 18.54 -13.01 0.80
CA LEU A 86 18.90 -12.80 2.21
C LEU A 86 20.39 -13.04 2.51
N GLN A 87 21.02 -14.01 1.83
CA GLN A 87 22.44 -14.33 2.06
C GLN A 87 23.39 -13.42 1.30
N THR A 88 22.95 -12.82 0.19
CA THR A 88 23.83 -12.09 -0.75
C THR A 88 23.66 -10.58 -0.65
N ASP A 89 22.42 -10.12 -0.43
CA ASP A 89 22.07 -8.70 -0.43
C ASP A 89 20.83 -8.47 0.45
N ILE A 90 21.07 -8.17 1.72
CA ILE A 90 20.02 -7.88 2.70
C ILE A 90 19.20 -6.64 2.32
N ARG A 91 19.80 -5.65 1.65
CA ARG A 91 19.09 -4.42 1.25
C ARG A 91 18.06 -4.75 0.17
N ARG A 92 18.46 -5.52 -0.83
CA ARG A 92 17.54 -6.00 -1.88
C ARG A 92 16.45 -6.89 -1.33
N PHE A 93 16.76 -7.75 -0.37
CA PHE A 93 15.76 -8.55 0.33
C PHE A 93 14.72 -7.67 1.06
N LEU A 94 15.17 -6.69 1.87
CA LEU A 94 14.28 -5.80 2.60
C LEU A 94 13.45 -4.92 1.66
N SER A 95 14.04 -4.40 0.58
CA SER A 95 13.32 -3.63 -0.43
C SER A 95 12.21 -4.47 -1.07
N ALA A 96 12.54 -5.67 -1.55
CA ALA A 96 11.56 -6.54 -2.18
C ALA A 96 10.43 -6.93 -1.22
N LEU A 97 10.75 -7.20 0.06
CA LEU A 97 9.74 -7.48 1.08
C LEU A 97 8.86 -6.24 1.35
N SER A 98 9.47 -5.06 1.45
CA SER A 98 8.77 -3.79 1.62
C SER A 98 7.80 -3.52 0.47
N ASP A 99 8.19 -3.77 -0.78
CA ASP A 99 7.34 -3.58 -1.96
C ASP A 99 6.09 -4.47 -1.89
N HIS A 100 6.24 -5.74 -1.52
CA HIS A 100 5.10 -6.66 -1.34
C HIS A 100 4.15 -6.20 -0.23
N LEU A 101 4.71 -5.77 0.91
CA LEU A 101 3.93 -5.33 2.06
C LEU A 101 3.18 -4.02 1.76
N ASN A 102 3.85 -3.03 1.19
CA ASN A 102 3.23 -1.76 0.78
C ASN A 102 2.13 -1.98 -0.23
N ALA A 103 2.35 -2.88 -1.20
CA ALA A 103 1.35 -3.20 -2.20
C ALA A 103 0.11 -3.85 -1.59
N TYR A 104 0.30 -4.87 -0.74
CA TYR A 104 -0.80 -5.52 -0.04
C TYR A 104 -1.58 -4.55 0.84
N VAL A 105 -0.89 -3.80 1.71
CA VAL A 105 -1.53 -2.86 2.63
C VAL A 105 -2.22 -1.73 1.87
N GLY A 106 -1.60 -1.22 0.79
CA GLY A 106 -2.22 -0.21 -0.07
C GLY A 106 -3.49 -0.69 -0.76
N ARG A 107 -3.55 -1.95 -1.22
CA ARG A 107 -4.80 -2.54 -1.76
C ARG A 107 -5.88 -2.68 -0.69
N ARG A 108 -5.49 -3.17 0.49
CA ARG A 108 -6.41 -3.33 1.62
C ARG A 108 -6.99 -1.99 2.06
N TYR A 109 -6.14 -1.00 2.25
CA TYR A 109 -6.53 0.36 2.62
C TYR A 109 -7.49 0.99 1.61
N GLN A 110 -7.20 0.89 0.31
CA GLN A 110 -8.11 1.39 -0.72
C GLN A 110 -9.48 0.69 -0.69
N ALA A 111 -9.51 -0.62 -0.44
CA ALA A 111 -10.74 -1.38 -0.30
C ALA A 111 -11.53 -1.00 0.97
N ASP A 112 -10.85 -0.72 2.08
CA ASP A 112 -11.48 -0.24 3.33
C ASP A 112 -12.07 1.16 3.11
N GLN A 113 -11.28 2.09 2.54
CA GLN A 113 -11.74 3.45 2.22
C GLN A 113 -12.94 3.45 1.28
N LEU A 114 -12.99 2.51 0.33
CA LEU A 114 -14.13 2.32 -0.55
C LEU A 114 -15.42 2.00 0.23
N GLN A 115 -15.35 1.09 1.21
CA GLN A 115 -16.49 0.75 2.06
C GLN A 115 -16.85 1.85 3.06
N GLU A 116 -15.86 2.52 3.65
CA GLU A 116 -16.08 3.52 4.71
C GLU A 116 -16.59 4.86 4.14
N ARG A 117 -15.90 5.40 3.13
CA ARG A 117 -16.15 6.76 2.63
C ARG A 117 -17.08 6.81 1.42
N PHE A 118 -17.14 5.75 0.63
CA PHE A 118 -17.93 5.71 -0.61
C PHE A 118 -19.11 4.74 -0.54
N SER A 119 -19.50 4.29 0.66
CA SER A 119 -20.68 3.41 0.86
C SER A 119 -21.94 3.91 0.16
N GLY A 120 -22.21 5.21 0.16
CA GLY A 120 -23.37 5.81 -0.52
C GLY A 120 -23.37 5.67 -2.05
N HIS A 121 -22.20 5.44 -2.66
CA HIS A 121 -22.07 5.19 -4.10
C HIS A 121 -22.10 3.70 -4.43
N LEU A 122 -21.95 2.82 -3.44
CA LEU A 122 -21.88 1.39 -3.64
C LEU A 122 -23.27 0.74 -3.52
N GLU A 123 -23.53 -0.20 -4.40
CA GLU A 123 -24.68 -1.09 -4.27
C GLU A 123 -24.21 -2.35 -3.52
N GLY A 124 -24.43 -2.35 -2.20
CA GLY A 124 -24.08 -3.46 -1.31
C GLY A 124 -22.62 -3.47 -0.85
N THR A 125 -22.15 -4.63 -0.37
CA THR A 125 -20.81 -4.79 0.23
C THR A 125 -19.78 -5.17 -0.83
N LEU A 126 -18.66 -4.42 -0.86
CA LEU A 126 -17.46 -4.79 -1.62
C LEU A 126 -17.01 -6.23 -1.31
N GLN A 127 -16.87 -7.04 -2.35
CA GLN A 127 -16.33 -8.39 -2.27
C GLN A 127 -14.82 -8.36 -2.51
N ARG A 128 -14.05 -9.04 -1.67
CA ARG A 128 -12.60 -9.13 -1.76
C ARG A 128 -12.07 -10.44 -1.18
N ASN A 129 -10.94 -10.91 -1.68
CA ASN A 129 -10.22 -12.00 -1.04
C ASN A 129 -9.19 -11.48 -0.01
N SER A 130 -8.61 -12.38 0.78
CA SER A 130 -7.66 -12.01 1.86
C SER A 130 -6.43 -11.25 1.37
N LEU A 131 -6.00 -11.50 0.13
CA LEU A 131 -4.87 -10.84 -0.52
C LEU A 131 -5.19 -9.43 -1.04
N CYS A 132 -6.48 -9.07 -1.05
CA CYS A 132 -7.01 -7.89 -1.72
C CYS A 132 -6.52 -7.75 -3.17
N ASN A 133 -6.26 -8.87 -3.86
CA ASN A 133 -5.78 -8.86 -5.25
C ASN A 133 -6.91 -9.09 -6.26
N VAL A 134 -8.13 -9.37 -5.77
CA VAL A 134 -9.36 -9.33 -6.56
C VAL A 134 -10.41 -8.56 -5.76
N LEU A 135 -10.97 -7.52 -6.37
CA LEU A 135 -12.06 -6.72 -5.81
C LEU A 135 -13.25 -6.76 -6.77
N VAL A 136 -14.45 -6.96 -6.24
CA VAL A 136 -15.69 -6.94 -7.02
C VAL A 136 -16.71 -6.09 -6.28
N PHE A 137 -17.25 -5.07 -6.96
CA PHE A 137 -18.25 -4.18 -6.38
C PHE A 137 -19.17 -3.62 -7.46
N ARG A 138 -20.36 -3.24 -7.02
CA ARG A 138 -21.34 -2.52 -7.82
C ARG A 138 -21.41 -1.10 -7.33
N TYR A 139 -21.53 -0.15 -8.24
CA TYR A 139 -21.54 1.27 -7.91
C TYR A 139 -22.38 2.06 -8.88
N ASN A 140 -22.83 3.21 -8.41
CA ASN A 140 -23.71 4.11 -9.11
C ASN A 140 -22.98 5.39 -9.48
N THR A 141 -23.19 5.88 -10.70
CA THR A 141 -22.76 7.23 -11.09
C THR A 141 -23.98 8.08 -11.40
N SER A 142 -24.03 9.31 -10.89
CA SER A 142 -25.05 10.29 -11.22
C SER A 142 -24.81 10.88 -12.62
N GLY A 143 -25.78 10.75 -13.52
CA GLY A 143 -25.88 11.52 -14.75
C GLY A 143 -26.73 12.79 -14.57
N GLN A 144 -26.95 13.53 -15.65
CA GLN A 144 -27.75 14.78 -15.62
C GLN A 144 -29.21 14.54 -15.20
N GLU A 145 -29.80 13.37 -15.47
CA GLU A 145 -31.20 13.08 -15.13
C GLU A 145 -31.42 11.77 -14.37
N GLU A 146 -30.46 10.83 -14.39
CA GLU A 146 -30.61 9.52 -13.74
C GLU A 146 -29.31 8.94 -13.18
N THR A 147 -29.45 8.08 -12.17
CA THR A 147 -28.37 7.27 -11.60
C THR A 147 -28.19 5.99 -12.40
N PHE A 148 -26.97 5.73 -12.87
CA PHE A 148 -26.69 4.53 -13.67
C PHE A 148 -25.81 3.51 -12.93
N PRO A 149 -26.23 2.22 -12.85
CA PRO A 149 -25.49 1.18 -12.14
C PRO A 149 -24.40 0.53 -13.00
N PHE A 150 -23.23 0.35 -12.40
CA PHE A 150 -22.07 -0.35 -12.96
C PHE A 150 -21.61 -1.47 -12.03
N SER A 151 -20.95 -2.47 -12.60
CA SER A 151 -20.25 -3.52 -11.87
C SER A 151 -18.79 -3.55 -12.30
N ALA A 152 -17.88 -3.44 -11.34
CA ALA A 152 -16.44 -3.49 -11.56
C ALA A 152 -15.84 -4.77 -10.96
N ARG A 153 -14.92 -5.38 -11.71
CA ARG A 153 -14.00 -6.42 -11.24
C ARG A 153 -12.57 -5.96 -11.47
N LEU A 154 -11.81 -5.83 -10.40
CA LEU A 154 -10.42 -5.37 -10.43
C LEU A 154 -9.49 -6.53 -10.09
N LEU A 155 -8.44 -6.72 -10.88
CA LEU A 155 -7.39 -7.71 -10.67
C LEU A 155 -6.05 -7.01 -10.48
N TYR A 156 -5.36 -7.35 -9.40
CA TYR A 156 -4.01 -6.89 -9.08
C TYR A 156 -3.06 -8.07 -9.28
N GLY A 157 -2.70 -8.31 -10.54
CA GLY A 157 -1.81 -9.39 -10.96
C GLY A 157 -0.35 -9.20 -10.55
N ASP A 158 0.09 -7.95 -10.34
CA ASP A 158 1.42 -7.66 -9.78
C ASP A 158 1.36 -7.57 -8.24
N PRO A 159 2.01 -8.50 -7.51
CA PRO A 159 1.96 -8.52 -6.05
C PRO A 159 2.61 -7.29 -5.42
N CYS A 160 3.51 -6.61 -6.12
CA CYS A 160 4.25 -5.42 -5.68
C CYS A 160 3.57 -4.10 -6.07
N ARG A 161 2.35 -4.12 -6.63
CA ARG A 161 1.62 -2.90 -6.99
C ARG A 161 0.30 -2.76 -6.22
N SER A 162 0.01 -1.52 -5.85
CA SER A 162 -1.25 -1.12 -5.20
C SER A 162 -2.34 -0.72 -6.19
N LEU A 163 -2.04 -0.67 -7.50
CA LEU A 163 -3.01 -0.36 -8.55
C LEU A 163 -3.39 -1.62 -9.34
N PRO A 164 -4.64 -1.74 -9.80
CA PRO A 164 -5.08 -2.85 -10.63
C PRO A 164 -4.26 -2.94 -11.91
N THR A 165 -3.92 -4.17 -12.29
CA THR A 165 -3.34 -4.48 -13.61
C THR A 165 -4.44 -4.61 -14.65
N GLU A 166 -5.59 -5.13 -14.23
CA GLU A 166 -6.79 -5.22 -15.05
C GLU A 166 -7.99 -4.68 -14.29
N ALA A 167 -8.87 -3.99 -15.03
CA ALA A 167 -10.16 -3.52 -14.55
C ALA A 167 -11.20 -3.83 -15.61
N VAL A 168 -12.23 -4.58 -15.24
CA VAL A 168 -13.35 -4.91 -16.12
C VAL A 168 -14.58 -4.23 -15.55
N VAL A 169 -15.15 -3.30 -16.31
CA VAL A 169 -16.39 -2.60 -15.97
C VAL A 169 -17.50 -3.09 -16.90
N SER A 170 -18.64 -3.41 -16.30
CA SER A 170 -19.83 -3.89 -16.99
C SER A 170 -21.07 -3.11 -16.54
N CYS A 171 -22.09 -3.10 -17.40
CA CYS A 171 -23.37 -2.46 -17.19
C CYS A 171 -24.51 -3.41 -17.60
N ALA A 172 -25.76 -3.06 -17.31
CA ALA A 172 -26.91 -3.90 -17.68
C ALA A 172 -26.99 -4.17 -19.21
N PRO A 173 -27.46 -5.36 -19.63
CA PRO A 173 -27.53 -5.74 -21.04
C PRO A 173 -28.52 -4.87 -21.83
N GLY A 174 -28.15 -4.48 -23.06
CA GLY A 174 -28.92 -3.55 -23.92
C GLY A 174 -28.24 -2.20 -24.20
N ALA A 175 -26.95 -2.08 -23.90
CA ALA A 175 -26.16 -0.85 -23.89
C ALA A 175 -26.00 -0.15 -25.25
N ALA A 176 -26.30 1.15 -25.31
CA ALA A 176 -25.95 2.03 -26.42
C ALA A 176 -24.42 2.26 -26.53
N ALA A 177 -23.93 2.69 -27.70
CA ALA A 177 -22.50 2.92 -27.95
C ALA A 177 -21.83 3.89 -26.93
N SER A 178 -22.56 4.91 -26.49
CA SER A 178 -22.10 5.87 -25.46
C SER A 178 -21.79 5.21 -24.10
N LEU A 179 -22.40 4.06 -23.81
CA LEU A 179 -22.17 3.33 -22.57
C LEU A 179 -20.91 2.46 -22.65
N ALA A 180 -20.59 1.93 -23.83
CA ALA A 180 -19.33 1.24 -24.07
C ALA A 180 -18.12 2.18 -23.83
N GLU A 181 -18.19 3.41 -24.34
CA GLU A 181 -17.17 4.44 -24.09
C GLU A 181 -17.02 4.76 -22.60
N ARG A 182 -18.14 4.88 -21.86
CA ARG A 182 -18.13 5.08 -20.41
C ARG A 182 -17.48 3.91 -19.66
N THR A 183 -17.85 2.67 -19.98
CA THR A 183 -17.24 1.48 -19.34
C THR A 183 -15.73 1.40 -19.60
N ALA A 184 -15.27 1.76 -20.80
CA ALA A 184 -13.85 1.84 -21.13
C ALA A 184 -13.16 2.93 -20.31
N ALA A 185 -13.74 4.14 -20.23
CA ALA A 185 -13.21 5.23 -19.42
C ALA A 185 -13.13 4.89 -17.93
N HIS A 186 -14.14 4.21 -17.37
CA HIS A 186 -14.14 3.76 -15.98
C HIS A 186 -13.05 2.71 -15.73
N SER A 187 -12.94 1.72 -16.61
CA SER A 187 -11.89 0.68 -16.54
C SER A 187 -10.50 1.30 -16.58
N ASP A 188 -10.32 2.32 -17.41
CA ASP A 188 -9.08 3.04 -17.56
C ASP A 188 -8.74 3.91 -16.32
N ALA A 189 -9.73 4.58 -15.74
CA ALA A 189 -9.59 5.30 -14.48
C ALA A 189 -9.15 4.38 -13.33
N PHE A 190 -9.80 3.22 -13.16
CA PHE A 190 -9.44 2.27 -12.11
C PHE A 190 -8.02 1.69 -12.23
N ARG A 191 -7.45 1.61 -13.45
CA ARG A 191 -6.07 1.14 -13.66
C ARG A 191 -5.02 2.20 -13.35
N ARG A 192 -5.37 3.48 -13.50
CA ARG A 192 -4.41 4.60 -13.37
C ARG A 192 -4.47 5.29 -12.01
N LEU A 193 -5.61 5.29 -11.37
CA LEU A 193 -5.86 6.04 -10.15
C LEU A 193 -6.15 5.09 -8.98
N PRO A 194 -5.77 5.47 -7.76
CA PRO A 194 -6.29 4.82 -6.56
C PRO A 194 -7.81 4.83 -6.51
N LEU A 195 -8.41 3.81 -5.92
CA LEU A 195 -9.86 3.57 -6.02
C LEU A 195 -10.72 4.76 -5.58
N HIS A 196 -10.35 5.39 -4.46
CA HIS A 196 -11.09 6.54 -3.94
C HIS A 196 -11.04 7.72 -4.93
N ARG A 197 -9.88 8.02 -5.54
CA ARG A 197 -9.74 9.08 -6.54
C ARG A 197 -10.45 8.73 -7.85
N ALA A 198 -10.38 7.47 -8.27
CA ALA A 198 -11.11 7.01 -9.44
C ALA A 198 -12.61 7.28 -9.26
N LEU A 199 -13.17 6.92 -8.11
CA LEU A 199 -14.59 7.18 -7.83
C LEU A 199 -14.92 8.67 -7.70
N GLU A 200 -14.06 9.47 -7.08
CA GLU A 200 -14.26 10.93 -7.05
C GLU A 200 -14.34 11.52 -8.47
N VAL A 201 -13.43 11.12 -9.37
CA VAL A 201 -13.45 11.56 -10.77
C VAL A 201 -14.69 11.04 -11.51
N LEU A 202 -15.11 9.81 -11.25
CA LEU A 202 -16.27 9.21 -11.91
C LEU A 202 -17.62 9.72 -11.39
N SER A 203 -17.66 10.18 -10.14
CA SER A 203 -18.86 10.77 -9.50
C SER A 203 -18.96 12.28 -9.73
N SER A 204 -17.89 12.95 -10.16
CA SER A 204 -17.92 14.40 -10.39
C SER A 204 -18.73 14.72 -11.65
N PRO A 205 -19.64 15.70 -11.62
CA PRO A 205 -20.35 16.14 -12.81
C PRO A 205 -19.32 16.67 -13.82
N ARG A 206 -19.38 16.16 -15.06
CA ARG A 206 -18.55 16.72 -16.14
C ARG A 206 -19.01 18.14 -16.41
N GLU A 207 -18.23 19.13 -15.96
CA GLU A 207 -18.38 20.50 -16.45
C GLU A 207 -18.21 20.48 -17.98
N SER A 208 -19.23 20.98 -18.66
CA SER A 208 -19.33 21.02 -20.13
C SER A 208 -18.63 22.26 -20.69
#